data_AF-A0A3E2N4E7-F1
#
_entry.id   AF-A0A3E2N4E7-F1
#
_cell.length_a   1.000
_cell.length_b   1.000
_cell.length_c   1.000
_cell.angle_alpha   90.00
_cell.angle_beta   90.00
_cell.angle_gamma   90.00
#
_symmetry.space_group_name_H-M   'P 1'
#
loop_
_entity.id
_entity.type
_entity.pdbx_description
1 polymer ?
#
loop_
_entity_poly.entity_id
_entity_poly.type
_entity_poly.pdbx_seq_one_letter_code
_entity_poly.pdbx_strand_id
1 'polypeptide(L)'
;MKKTIRFFLNGTLKEISVNGETTVLELLRSRFRLNGIKEGCGEGDCGACTVVIGEVREGKVHYKSAAGCLYLAAKLEGKHLITIEGLAQKEKLHPIQEAVLNAHATQCGFCTPGVILSILALYLERPNPGKEEFRRYLEGNLCRCTGYAAIRKVPEYLEDLTIDSENIRPSYLDQTEEKQLAFVHEDIFVDDGVNAYYSPVSEENLVAFIKVHGELVSGKNLRFLNGGSDVVVGIKKRNQHYRLLVDISRVSSLQKISYGEDHQLTIGGGVTLSAIIDTVKPLFPQFSDAVLSMCSEQVRSSATLAGNLVNASPVADTVPLLMAMNAVLTLRGCEGTRCVPVREFYHGYKQTENKSDEWVASISIPLGEYDFIHFEKVSKRKEVDISAVNSAMALKISDGIIKKASIACGGVGPTTLFMPETSHYLEGMSMTEETFLGAYEIIGREAAPIGDVRGSADYRKAVMQNLLMKHYLAYESSQEADGHEE
;
A
#
# COMPACT_ATOMS: atom_id res chain seq x y z
N MET A 1 -16.05 0.74 -26.51
CA MET A 1 -15.58 1.03 -25.14
C MET A 1 -16.35 2.23 -24.59
N LYS A 2 -16.64 2.26 -23.29
CA LYS A 2 -17.47 3.30 -22.66
C LYS A 2 -16.71 4.61 -22.46
N LYS A 3 -17.34 5.74 -22.82
CA LYS A 3 -16.84 7.12 -22.58
C LYS A 3 -17.38 7.76 -21.28
N THR A 4 -18.28 7.06 -20.60
CA THR A 4 -18.87 7.44 -19.32
C THR A 4 -18.63 6.34 -18.29
N ILE A 5 -18.57 6.72 -17.02
CA ILE A 5 -18.58 5.80 -15.89
C ILE A 5 -19.93 5.87 -15.17
N ARG A 6 -20.36 4.74 -14.62
CA ARG A 6 -21.55 4.58 -13.80
C ARG A 6 -21.16 4.07 -12.42
N PHE A 7 -21.52 4.79 -11.37
CA PHE A 7 -21.16 4.46 -10.00
C PHE A 7 -22.21 4.98 -9.02
N PHE A 8 -22.21 4.47 -7.79
CA PHE A 8 -23.10 4.94 -6.74
C PHE A 8 -22.40 6.02 -5.92
N LEU A 9 -23.02 7.19 -5.77
CA LEU A 9 -22.57 8.25 -4.89
C LEU A 9 -23.58 8.39 -3.76
N ASN A 10 -23.19 8.04 -2.53
CA ASN A 10 -24.08 8.06 -1.35
C ASN A 10 -25.41 7.34 -1.62
N GLY A 11 -25.33 6.15 -2.26
CA GLY A 11 -26.49 5.30 -2.60
C GLY A 11 -27.25 5.70 -3.88
N THR A 12 -26.95 6.86 -4.48
CA THR A 12 -27.58 7.29 -5.72
C THR A 12 -26.72 6.95 -6.93
N LEU A 13 -27.29 6.25 -7.92
CA LEU A 13 -26.60 5.98 -9.18
C LEU A 13 -26.31 7.29 -9.94
N LYS A 14 -25.06 7.43 -10.40
CA LYS A 14 -24.59 8.52 -11.25
C LYS A 14 -24.01 7.94 -12.52
N GLU A 15 -24.25 8.62 -13.63
CA GLU A 15 -23.60 8.35 -14.92
C GLU A 15 -22.98 9.65 -15.44
N ILE A 16 -21.66 9.66 -15.62
CA ILE A 16 -20.92 10.86 -16.00
C ILE A 16 -19.74 10.54 -16.91
N SER A 17 -19.35 11.48 -17.76
CA SER A 17 -18.04 11.47 -18.41
C SER A 17 -16.99 12.10 -17.51
N VAL A 18 -15.80 11.53 -17.43
CA VAL A 18 -14.65 12.03 -16.63
C VAL A 18 -13.40 12.04 -17.50
N ASN A 19 -12.45 12.92 -17.22
CA ASN A 19 -11.11 12.84 -17.79
C ASN A 19 -10.29 11.78 -17.01
N GLY A 20 -9.38 11.10 -17.70
CA GLY A 20 -8.58 10.00 -17.14
C GLY A 20 -7.75 10.33 -15.90
N GLU A 21 -7.37 11.60 -15.71
CA GLU A 21 -6.57 12.10 -14.58
C GLU A 21 -7.39 12.86 -13.53
N THR A 22 -8.71 12.91 -13.67
CA THR A 22 -9.59 13.54 -12.67
C THR A 22 -9.57 12.70 -11.40
N THR A 23 -9.21 13.29 -10.27
CA THR A 23 -9.25 12.64 -8.94
C THR A 23 -10.65 12.68 -8.37
N VAL A 24 -10.95 11.79 -7.42
CA VAL A 24 -12.22 11.78 -6.68
C VAL A 24 -12.42 13.10 -5.92
N LEU A 25 -11.36 13.66 -5.34
CA LEU A 25 -11.42 14.95 -4.66
C LEU A 25 -11.84 16.08 -5.60
N GLU A 26 -11.24 16.18 -6.79
CA GLU A 26 -11.61 17.16 -7.82
C GLU A 26 -13.05 16.94 -8.30
N LEU A 27 -13.43 15.68 -8.55
CA LEU A 27 -14.78 15.32 -8.98
C LEU A 27 -15.84 15.79 -7.98
N LEU A 28 -15.66 15.47 -6.70
CA LEU A 28 -16.61 15.79 -5.65
C LEU A 28 -16.76 17.30 -5.46
N ARG A 29 -15.65 18.03 -5.37
CA ARG A 29 -15.64 19.46 -5.08
C ARG A 29 -16.07 20.32 -6.26
N SER A 30 -15.57 20.02 -7.46
CA SER A 30 -15.80 20.86 -8.64
C SER A 30 -17.11 20.54 -9.34
N ARG A 31 -17.43 19.24 -9.51
CA ARG A 31 -18.61 18.81 -10.26
C ARG A 31 -19.84 18.63 -9.38
N PHE A 32 -19.71 17.87 -8.29
CA PHE A 32 -20.85 17.56 -7.41
C PHE A 32 -21.06 18.60 -6.31
N ARG A 33 -20.13 19.54 -6.14
CA ARG A 33 -20.14 20.57 -5.07
C ARG A 33 -20.26 19.99 -3.66
N LEU A 34 -19.80 18.74 -3.49
CA LEU A 34 -19.68 18.05 -2.20
C LEU A 34 -18.32 18.40 -1.59
N ASN A 35 -18.33 19.47 -0.79
CA ASN A 35 -17.12 20.09 -0.24
C ASN A 35 -16.77 19.61 1.17
N GLY A 36 -17.44 18.57 1.67
CA GLY A 36 -17.27 18.02 3.00
C GLY A 36 -15.87 17.46 3.22
N ILE A 37 -15.34 16.69 2.26
CA ILE A 37 -13.92 16.29 2.27
C ILE A 37 -13.00 17.45 1.84
N LYS A 38 -11.76 17.45 2.33
CA LYS A 38 -10.85 18.59 2.20
C LYS A 38 -9.55 18.22 1.49
N GLU A 39 -8.99 19.18 0.76
CA GLU A 39 -7.61 19.10 0.29
C GLU A 39 -6.67 19.64 1.38
N GLY A 40 -5.83 18.78 1.94
CA GLY A 40 -4.80 19.17 2.91
C GLY A 40 -3.40 19.19 2.30
N CYS A 41 -2.88 18.01 1.94
CA CYS A 41 -1.55 17.85 1.35
C CYS A 41 -1.56 17.59 -0.17
N GLY A 42 -2.54 16.81 -0.68
CA GLY A 42 -2.63 16.44 -2.09
C GLY A 42 -1.68 15.29 -2.49
N GLU A 43 -1.15 14.55 -1.52
CA GLU A 43 -0.19 13.45 -1.74
C GLU A 43 -0.46 12.21 -0.88
N GLY A 44 -1.64 12.13 -0.26
CA GLY A 44 -2.07 10.96 0.51
C GLY A 44 -1.72 10.96 2.01
N ASP A 45 -0.90 11.90 2.48
CA ASP A 45 -0.33 11.86 3.84
C ASP A 45 -1.26 12.32 4.98
N CYS A 46 -2.27 13.16 4.72
CA CYS A 46 -3.01 13.84 5.80
C CYS A 46 -4.38 13.24 6.12
N GLY A 47 -4.95 12.41 5.24
CA GLY A 47 -6.28 11.82 5.42
C GLY A 47 -7.46 12.80 5.41
N ALA A 48 -7.26 14.10 5.18
CA ALA A 48 -8.36 15.08 5.14
C ALA A 48 -9.32 14.86 3.95
N CYS A 49 -8.85 14.17 2.91
CA CYS A 49 -9.60 13.81 1.71
C CYS A 49 -10.12 12.37 1.73
N THR A 50 -10.10 11.68 2.87
CA THR A 50 -10.57 10.29 2.96
C THR A 50 -12.00 10.16 2.45
N VAL A 51 -12.23 9.15 1.64
CA VAL A 51 -13.54 8.67 1.20
C VAL A 51 -13.63 7.17 1.48
N VAL A 52 -14.84 6.61 1.48
CA VAL A 52 -15.03 5.15 1.57
C VAL A 52 -15.47 4.63 0.21
N ILE A 53 -14.83 3.55 -0.23
CA ILE A 53 -15.11 2.87 -1.49
C ILE A 53 -15.64 1.47 -1.18
N GLY A 54 -16.88 1.20 -1.59
CA GLY A 54 -17.45 -0.14 -1.66
C GLY A 54 -17.14 -0.76 -3.02
N GLU A 55 -16.55 -1.95 -3.05
CA GLU A 55 -16.26 -2.70 -4.27
C GLU A 55 -16.54 -4.20 -4.10
N VAL A 56 -16.99 -4.83 -5.19
CA VAL A 56 -17.29 -6.27 -5.19
C VAL A 56 -15.98 -7.07 -5.25
N ARG A 57 -15.82 -7.98 -4.28
CA ARG A 57 -14.79 -9.02 -4.27
C ARG A 57 -15.43 -10.33 -3.82
N GLU A 58 -15.14 -11.41 -4.53
CA GLU A 58 -15.64 -12.77 -4.19
C GLU A 58 -17.17 -12.84 -3.96
N GLY A 59 -17.93 -12.06 -4.74
CA GLY A 59 -19.40 -12.04 -4.66
C GLY A 59 -19.96 -11.27 -3.46
N LYS A 60 -19.14 -10.48 -2.75
CA LYS A 60 -19.55 -9.61 -1.63
C LYS A 60 -19.01 -8.20 -1.82
N VAL A 61 -19.68 -7.22 -1.21
CA VAL A 61 -19.18 -5.84 -1.19
C VAL A 61 -18.28 -5.65 0.01
N HIS A 62 -17.04 -5.22 -0.25
CA HIS A 62 -16.06 -4.86 0.78
C HIS A 62 -15.86 -3.35 0.78
N TYR A 63 -15.64 -2.79 1.97
CA TYR A 63 -15.48 -1.34 2.13
C TYR A 63 -14.07 -1.00 2.56
N LYS A 64 -13.50 0.01 1.92
CA LYS A 64 -12.16 0.48 2.26
C LYS A 64 -12.09 1.99 2.26
N SER A 65 -11.27 2.52 3.16
CA SER A 65 -10.90 3.93 3.11
C SER A 65 -9.92 4.18 1.96
N ALA A 66 -10.05 5.31 1.27
CA ALA A 66 -9.14 5.68 0.18
C ALA A 66 -8.81 7.17 0.24
N ALA A 67 -7.59 7.53 -0.18
CA ALA A 67 -7.19 8.92 -0.32
C ALA A 67 -7.83 9.53 -1.58
N GLY A 68 -8.89 10.32 -1.42
CA GLY A 68 -9.64 10.90 -2.55
C GLY A 68 -8.79 11.79 -3.46
N CYS A 69 -7.69 12.36 -2.97
CA CYS A 69 -6.74 13.14 -3.78
C CYS A 69 -5.87 12.28 -4.71
N LEU A 70 -5.77 10.97 -4.49
CA LEU A 70 -4.98 10.04 -5.31
C LEU A 70 -5.85 9.03 -6.07
N TYR A 71 -7.07 8.78 -5.60
CA TYR A 71 -8.01 7.89 -6.29
C TYR A 71 -8.56 8.57 -7.55
N LEU A 72 -8.32 8.00 -8.73
CA LEU A 72 -8.87 8.53 -9.98
C LEU A 72 -10.36 8.22 -10.11
N ALA A 73 -11.14 9.20 -10.56
CA ALA A 73 -12.58 9.10 -10.76
C ALA A 73 -12.96 7.97 -11.74
N ALA A 74 -12.17 7.76 -12.79
CA ALA A 74 -12.41 6.70 -13.77
C ALA A 74 -12.45 5.29 -13.16
N LYS A 75 -11.80 5.10 -11.99
CA LYS A 75 -11.81 3.83 -11.23
C LYS A 75 -13.15 3.52 -10.57
N LEU A 76 -14.08 4.48 -10.52
CA LEU A 76 -15.35 4.32 -9.82
C LEU A 76 -16.38 3.47 -10.57
N GLU A 77 -16.16 3.10 -11.84
CA GLU A 77 -17.11 2.25 -12.59
C GLU A 77 -17.55 1.02 -11.77
N GLY A 78 -18.85 0.91 -11.54
CA GLY A 78 -19.47 -0.16 -10.77
C GLY A 78 -19.21 -0.11 -9.26
N LYS A 79 -18.56 0.93 -8.73
CA LYS A 79 -18.23 1.07 -7.30
C LYS A 79 -19.22 1.97 -6.57
N HIS A 80 -19.13 1.96 -5.24
CA HIS A 80 -19.88 2.84 -4.36
C HIS A 80 -18.92 3.79 -3.67
N LEU A 81 -19.05 5.08 -3.97
CA LEU A 81 -18.37 6.18 -3.31
C LEU A 81 -19.24 6.75 -2.19
N ILE A 82 -18.76 6.67 -0.96
CA ILE A 82 -19.40 7.26 0.23
C ILE A 82 -18.57 8.44 0.71
N THR A 83 -19.25 9.56 0.93
CA THR A 83 -18.68 10.82 1.44
C THR A 83 -19.33 11.20 2.77
N ILE A 84 -18.79 12.22 3.43
CA ILE A 84 -19.29 12.69 4.73
C ILE A 84 -20.75 13.18 4.65
N GLU A 85 -21.12 13.77 3.51
CA GLU A 85 -22.48 14.22 3.22
C GLU A 85 -23.48 13.06 3.10
N GLY A 86 -22.98 11.85 2.86
CA GLY A 86 -23.79 10.64 2.77
C GLY A 86 -24.14 10.01 4.11
N LEU A 87 -23.70 10.56 5.25
CA LEU A 87 -23.93 9.90 6.55
C LEU A 87 -25.13 10.45 7.32
N ALA A 88 -25.26 11.77 7.40
CA ALA A 88 -26.36 12.41 8.11
C ALA A 88 -27.67 12.28 7.34
N GLN A 89 -28.78 12.09 8.05
CA GLN A 89 -30.12 12.06 7.48
C GLN A 89 -30.94 13.23 8.00
N LYS A 90 -31.18 14.22 7.15
CA LYS A 90 -31.82 15.50 7.54
C LYS A 90 -31.03 16.14 8.69
N GLU A 91 -31.64 16.29 9.86
CA GLU A 91 -31.02 16.88 11.06
C GLU A 91 -30.43 15.82 12.01
N LYS A 92 -30.59 14.52 11.69
CA LYS A 92 -30.04 13.44 12.52
C LYS A 92 -28.63 13.11 12.08
N LEU A 93 -27.69 13.27 13.01
CA LEU A 93 -26.29 12.84 12.83
C LEU A 93 -26.21 11.31 12.76
N HIS A 94 -25.24 10.82 12.00
CA HIS A 94 -24.84 9.43 12.04
C HIS A 94 -24.19 9.10 13.40
N PRO A 95 -24.33 7.89 13.96
CA PRO A 95 -23.72 7.53 15.26
C PRO A 95 -22.23 7.87 15.38
N ILE A 96 -21.44 7.64 14.32
CA ILE A 96 -20.02 8.04 14.28
C ILE A 96 -19.84 9.56 14.36
N GLN A 97 -20.67 10.35 13.66
CA GLN A 97 -20.60 11.81 13.72
C GLN A 97 -20.94 12.32 15.12
N GLU A 98 -21.95 11.72 15.75
CA GLU A 98 -22.39 12.02 17.11
C GLU A 98 -21.34 11.62 18.15
N ALA A 99 -20.73 10.43 18.04
CA ALA A 99 -19.65 9.98 18.90
C ALA A 99 -18.43 10.92 18.82
N VAL A 100 -18.05 11.36 17.62
CA VAL A 100 -16.97 12.33 17.42
C VAL A 100 -17.29 13.68 18.06
N LEU A 101 -18.55 14.13 18.00
CA LEU A 101 -18.99 15.35 18.66
C LEU A 101 -18.94 15.22 20.18
N ASN A 102 -19.52 14.15 20.73
CA ASN A 102 -19.65 13.89 22.16
C ASN A 102 -18.29 13.63 22.83
N ALA A 103 -17.35 13.01 22.10
CA ALA A 103 -15.97 12.83 22.56
C ALA A 103 -15.14 14.12 22.52
N HIS A 104 -15.70 15.25 22.08
CA HIS A 104 -14.97 16.49 21.82
C HIS A 104 -13.78 16.30 20.86
N ALA A 105 -13.91 15.36 19.92
CA ALA A 105 -12.86 14.98 18.97
C ALA A 105 -12.75 15.93 17.78
N THR A 106 -13.28 17.15 17.90
CA THR A 106 -13.26 18.20 16.88
C THR A 106 -12.93 19.57 17.50
N GLN A 107 -12.09 20.35 16.81
CA GLN A 107 -11.79 21.74 17.15
C GLN A 107 -11.97 22.62 15.91
N CYS A 108 -10.95 22.74 15.06
CA CYS A 108 -11.05 23.50 13.80
C CYS A 108 -11.96 22.83 12.76
N GLY A 109 -12.27 21.53 12.93
CA GLY A 109 -13.17 20.76 12.06
C GLY A 109 -12.60 20.31 10.72
N PHE A 110 -11.38 20.72 10.33
CA PHE A 110 -10.86 20.47 8.98
C PHE A 110 -10.56 18.99 8.69
N CYS A 111 -9.94 18.29 9.64
CA CYS A 111 -9.63 16.85 9.51
C CYS A 111 -10.81 15.94 9.85
N THR A 112 -11.83 16.48 10.52
CA THR A 112 -12.95 15.73 11.11
C THR A 112 -13.70 14.86 10.10
N PRO A 113 -14.03 15.32 8.88
CA PRO A 113 -14.65 14.48 7.84
C PRO A 113 -13.82 13.24 7.50
N GLY A 114 -12.50 13.41 7.37
CA GLY A 114 -11.59 12.33 7.05
C GLY A 114 -11.48 11.30 8.18
N VAL A 115 -11.46 11.75 9.43
CA VAL A 115 -11.47 10.88 10.62
C VAL A 115 -12.77 10.06 10.66
N ILE A 116 -13.92 10.71 10.49
CA ILE A 116 -15.23 10.04 10.51
C ILE A 116 -15.32 8.96 9.42
N LEU A 117 -14.84 9.25 8.20
CA LEU A 117 -14.89 8.29 7.09
C LEU A 117 -13.88 7.15 7.27
N SER A 118 -12.73 7.37 7.90
CA SER A 118 -11.83 6.28 8.29
C SER A 118 -12.47 5.35 9.32
N ILE A 119 -13.16 5.91 10.34
CA ILE A 119 -13.90 5.12 11.34
C ILE A 119 -15.03 4.35 10.67
N LEU A 120 -15.78 4.98 9.74
CA LEU A 120 -16.81 4.28 9.00
C LEU A 120 -16.24 3.09 8.22
N ALA A 121 -15.16 3.28 7.47
CA ALA A 121 -14.52 2.18 6.74
C ALA A 121 -14.12 1.03 7.67
N LEU A 122 -13.57 1.35 8.85
CA LEU A 122 -13.22 0.35 9.86
C LEU A 122 -14.43 -0.47 10.28
N TYR A 123 -15.51 0.17 10.73
CA TYR A 123 -16.69 -0.54 11.25
C TYR A 123 -17.50 -1.27 10.17
N LEU A 124 -17.42 -0.83 8.90
CA LEU A 124 -18.02 -1.55 7.78
C LEU A 124 -17.28 -2.86 7.45
N GLU A 125 -15.96 -2.90 7.63
CA GLU A 125 -15.13 -4.08 7.35
C GLU A 125 -14.91 -4.96 8.59
N ARG A 126 -14.88 -4.36 9.77
CA ARG A 126 -14.62 -4.98 11.09
C ARG A 126 -15.72 -4.56 12.07
N PRO A 127 -16.80 -5.35 12.24
CA PRO A 127 -17.94 -4.95 13.08
C PRO A 127 -17.62 -4.71 14.56
N ASN A 128 -16.57 -5.34 15.09
CA ASN A 128 -16.13 -5.18 16.48
C ASN A 128 -14.61 -4.96 16.54
N PRO A 129 -14.12 -3.77 16.14
CA PRO A 129 -12.70 -3.55 15.96
C PRO A 129 -11.97 -3.35 17.29
N GLY A 130 -10.76 -3.92 17.39
CA GLY A 130 -9.88 -3.68 18.53
C GLY A 130 -9.17 -2.32 18.49
N LYS A 131 -8.50 -1.96 19.59
CA LYS A 131 -7.72 -0.69 19.69
C LYS A 131 -6.65 -0.56 18.61
N GLU A 132 -5.95 -1.65 18.28
CA GLU A 132 -4.91 -1.61 17.24
C GLU A 132 -5.50 -1.42 15.83
N GLU A 133 -6.68 -1.98 15.55
CA GLU A 133 -7.36 -1.75 14.27
C GLU A 133 -7.85 -0.31 14.17
N PHE A 134 -8.38 0.25 15.26
CA PHE A 134 -8.74 1.66 15.32
C PHE A 134 -7.54 2.58 15.08
N ARG A 135 -6.38 2.27 15.68
CA ARG A 135 -5.12 3.00 15.44
C ARG A 135 -4.69 2.88 13.97
N ARG A 136 -4.67 1.66 13.41
CA ARG A 136 -4.30 1.39 12.02
C ARG A 136 -5.14 2.18 11.03
N TYR A 137 -6.45 2.27 11.22
CA TYR A 137 -7.33 3.01 10.30
C TYR A 137 -7.19 4.53 10.42
N LEU A 138 -6.66 5.04 11.53
CA LEU A 138 -6.51 6.47 11.80
C LEU A 138 -5.08 7.00 11.69
N GLU A 139 -4.07 6.15 11.56
CA GLU A 139 -2.66 6.58 11.47
C GLU A 139 -2.40 7.55 10.31
N GLY A 140 -3.21 7.48 9.24
CA GLY A 140 -3.18 8.41 8.10
C GLY A 140 -3.99 9.68 8.26
N ASN A 141 -4.65 9.91 9.40
CA ASN A 141 -5.46 11.10 9.64
C ASN A 141 -4.72 12.08 10.53
N LEU A 142 -4.11 13.11 9.93
CA LEU A 142 -3.38 14.13 10.68
C LEU A 142 -4.33 15.17 11.28
N CYS A 143 -4.24 15.36 12.60
CA CYS A 143 -4.93 16.42 13.32
C CYS A 143 -3.93 17.31 14.05
N ARG A 144 -3.98 18.62 13.77
CA ARG A 144 -3.06 19.58 14.39
C ARG A 144 -3.60 20.21 15.69
N CYS A 145 -4.89 20.05 15.97
CA CYS A 145 -5.58 20.79 17.03
C CYS A 145 -5.87 19.93 18.28
N THR A 146 -6.35 18.69 18.11
CA THR A 146 -6.89 17.89 19.23
C THR A 146 -5.83 17.13 20.03
N GLY A 147 -4.61 17.00 19.52
CA GLY A 147 -3.58 16.14 20.11
C GLY A 147 -3.95 14.65 20.13
N TYR A 148 -4.97 14.24 19.36
CA TYR A 148 -5.50 12.87 19.21
C TYR A 148 -6.13 12.22 20.44
N ALA A 149 -5.92 12.76 21.65
CA ALA A 149 -6.45 12.15 22.88
C ALA A 149 -7.98 11.98 22.85
N ALA A 150 -8.70 13.01 22.39
CA ALA A 150 -10.15 12.94 22.23
C ALA A 150 -10.59 11.98 21.11
N ILE A 151 -9.86 11.95 19.98
CA ILE A 151 -10.15 11.05 18.85
C ILE A 151 -10.03 9.58 19.29
N ARG A 152 -9.03 9.24 20.12
CA ARG A 152 -8.83 7.88 20.62
C ARG A 152 -9.96 7.36 21.52
N LYS A 153 -10.77 8.25 22.09
CA LYS A 153 -11.92 7.88 22.93
C LYS A 153 -13.21 7.67 22.16
N VAL A 154 -13.25 8.03 20.87
CA VAL A 154 -14.47 7.91 20.05
C VAL A 154 -15.11 6.50 20.10
N PRO A 155 -14.36 5.38 20.16
CA PRO A 155 -14.97 4.05 20.31
C PRO A 155 -15.84 3.92 21.56
N GLU A 156 -15.41 4.49 22.70
CA GLU A 156 -16.16 4.45 23.98
C GLU A 156 -17.54 5.12 23.82
N TYR A 157 -17.58 6.27 23.15
CA TYR A 157 -18.83 6.99 22.89
C TYR A 157 -19.69 6.31 21.80
N LEU A 158 -19.07 5.58 20.89
CA LEU A 158 -19.79 4.88 19.83
C LEU A 158 -20.46 3.61 20.36
N GLU A 159 -19.79 2.89 21.27
CA GLU A 159 -20.37 1.78 22.03
C GLU A 159 -21.66 2.27 22.73
N ASP A 160 -21.60 3.35 23.50
CA ASP A 160 -22.76 3.91 24.20
C ASP A 160 -23.96 4.24 23.27
N LEU A 161 -23.69 4.73 22.05
CA LEU A 161 -24.72 5.10 21.07
C LEU A 161 -25.31 3.92 20.29
N THR A 162 -24.63 2.77 20.29
CA THR A 162 -25.00 1.60 19.49
C THR A 162 -25.58 0.46 20.32
N ILE A 163 -25.62 0.60 21.65
CA ILE A 163 -26.31 -0.33 22.57
C ILE A 163 -27.80 -0.48 22.21
N ASP A 164 -28.46 0.61 21.79
CA ASP A 164 -29.91 0.65 21.54
C ASP A 164 -30.30 0.83 20.05
N SER A 165 -29.34 1.06 19.15
CA SER A 165 -29.62 1.26 17.72
C SER A 165 -28.83 0.28 16.86
N GLU A 166 -29.57 -0.63 16.22
CA GLU A 166 -29.04 -1.52 15.21
C GLU A 166 -28.53 -0.67 14.04
N ASN A 167 -27.21 -0.61 13.95
CA ASN A 167 -26.40 -0.52 12.74
C ASN A 167 -25.69 0.83 12.49
N ILE A 168 -24.37 0.81 12.67
CA ILE A 168 -23.41 1.83 12.20
C ILE A 168 -23.43 1.95 10.65
N ARG A 169 -24.06 1.02 9.94
CA ARG A 169 -24.21 1.05 8.48
C ARG A 169 -25.22 2.13 8.06
N PRO A 170 -24.85 3.04 7.13
CA PRO A 170 -25.83 3.93 6.50
C PRO A 170 -27.01 3.15 5.90
N SER A 171 -28.23 3.63 6.12
CA SER A 171 -29.46 2.87 5.80
C SER A 171 -29.68 2.55 4.32
N TYR A 172 -28.96 3.21 3.40
CA TYR A 172 -29.02 2.93 1.97
C TYR A 172 -28.03 1.84 1.53
N LEU A 173 -27.15 1.35 2.41
CA LEU A 173 -26.08 0.44 2.01
C LEU A 173 -26.63 -0.85 1.41
N ASP A 174 -27.53 -1.56 2.08
CA ASP A 174 -28.00 -2.87 1.63
C ASP A 174 -28.63 -2.81 0.22
N GLN A 175 -29.45 -1.79 -0.05
CA GLN A 175 -30.02 -1.56 -1.39
C GLN A 175 -28.97 -1.19 -2.43
N THR A 176 -27.87 -0.55 -2.02
CA THR A 176 -26.78 -0.17 -2.92
C THR A 176 -25.90 -1.39 -3.23
N GLU A 177 -25.64 -2.23 -2.24
CA GLU A 177 -24.86 -3.46 -2.37
C GLU A 177 -25.54 -4.44 -3.32
N GLU A 178 -26.86 -4.64 -3.20
CA GLU A 178 -27.62 -5.47 -4.13
C GLU A 178 -27.45 -5.01 -5.58
N LYS A 179 -27.55 -3.70 -5.82
CA LYS A 179 -27.37 -3.11 -7.17
C LYS A 179 -25.91 -3.19 -7.63
N GLN A 180 -24.96 -3.11 -6.71
CA GLN A 180 -23.54 -3.23 -7.02
C GLN A 180 -23.18 -4.66 -7.45
N LEU A 181 -23.70 -5.67 -6.75
CA LEU A 181 -23.50 -7.08 -7.08
C LEU A 181 -24.08 -7.45 -8.46
N ALA A 182 -25.14 -6.77 -8.90
CA ALA A 182 -25.72 -6.94 -10.23
C ALA A 182 -24.97 -6.18 -11.35
N PHE A 183 -23.92 -5.43 -11.03
CA PHE A 183 -23.23 -4.59 -12.00
C PHE A 183 -22.33 -5.40 -12.94
N VAL A 184 -22.57 -5.31 -14.24
CA VAL A 184 -21.74 -5.99 -15.26
C VAL A 184 -20.46 -5.20 -15.52
N HIS A 185 -19.32 -5.86 -15.30
CA HIS A 185 -18.00 -5.31 -15.52
C HIS A 185 -17.55 -5.45 -16.98
N GLU A 186 -17.22 -4.32 -17.59
CA GLU A 186 -16.65 -4.24 -18.95
C GLU A 186 -15.38 -3.37 -18.92
N ASP A 187 -14.59 -3.44 -19.98
CA ASP A 187 -13.46 -2.53 -20.17
C ASP A 187 -13.90 -1.06 -20.21
N ILE A 188 -13.09 -0.18 -19.62
CA ILE A 188 -13.27 1.26 -19.69
C ILE A 188 -12.20 1.82 -20.62
N PHE A 189 -12.59 2.68 -21.57
CA PHE A 189 -11.63 3.47 -22.33
C PHE A 189 -12.16 4.88 -22.52
N VAL A 190 -11.52 5.81 -21.83
CA VAL A 190 -11.78 7.23 -21.93
C VAL A 190 -10.61 7.85 -22.68
N ASP A 191 -10.89 8.60 -23.74
CA ASP A 191 -9.88 9.36 -24.48
C ASP A 191 -10.47 10.73 -24.84
N ASP A 192 -9.81 11.79 -24.38
CA ASP A 192 -10.17 13.17 -24.72
C ASP A 192 -9.22 13.81 -25.75
N GLY A 193 -8.33 13.01 -26.33
CA GLY A 193 -7.33 13.43 -27.32
C GLY A 193 -6.04 13.95 -26.71
N VAL A 194 -6.06 14.37 -25.44
CA VAL A 194 -4.85 14.78 -24.68
C VAL A 194 -4.40 13.65 -23.78
N ASN A 195 -5.33 13.08 -23.02
CA ASN A 195 -5.12 12.00 -22.07
C ASN A 195 -6.10 10.86 -22.36
N ALA A 196 -5.59 9.64 -22.23
CA ALA A 196 -6.39 8.42 -22.28
C ALA A 196 -6.25 7.63 -20.98
N TYR A 197 -7.33 6.96 -20.61
CA TYR A 197 -7.38 6.01 -19.51
C TYR A 197 -8.04 4.74 -20.00
N TYR A 198 -7.36 3.61 -19.82
CA TYR A 198 -7.87 2.28 -20.14
C TYR A 198 -7.86 1.40 -18.89
N SER A 199 -8.96 0.71 -18.62
CA SER A 199 -9.03 -0.27 -17.53
C SER A 199 -9.65 -1.58 -18.02
N PRO A 200 -8.82 -2.60 -18.31
CA PRO A 200 -9.29 -3.92 -18.75
C PRO A 200 -9.84 -4.76 -17.59
N VAL A 201 -10.73 -5.69 -17.91
CA VAL A 201 -11.19 -6.73 -16.95
C VAL A 201 -10.38 -8.03 -17.01
N SER A 202 -9.52 -8.21 -18.02
CA SER A 202 -8.67 -9.39 -18.19
C SER A 202 -7.32 -9.04 -18.83
N GLU A 203 -6.33 -9.92 -18.65
CA GLU A 203 -5.01 -9.76 -19.28
C GLU A 203 -5.10 -9.95 -20.81
N GLU A 204 -6.02 -10.79 -21.28
CA GLU A 204 -6.26 -11.01 -22.71
C GLU A 204 -6.76 -9.72 -23.38
N ASN A 205 -7.69 -9.00 -22.74
CA ASN A 205 -8.16 -7.71 -23.21
C ASN A 205 -7.04 -6.67 -23.21
N LEU A 206 -6.20 -6.67 -22.17
CA LEU A 206 -5.05 -5.78 -22.09
C LEU A 206 -4.07 -6.00 -23.26
N VAL A 207 -3.70 -7.25 -23.54
CA VAL A 207 -2.82 -7.58 -24.67
C VAL A 207 -3.47 -7.19 -26.00
N ALA A 208 -4.76 -7.46 -26.18
CA ALA A 208 -5.49 -7.08 -27.38
C ALA A 208 -5.51 -5.56 -27.58
N PHE A 209 -5.74 -4.80 -26.51
CA PHE A 209 -5.73 -3.35 -26.52
C PHE A 209 -4.37 -2.79 -26.93
N ILE A 210 -3.29 -3.26 -26.31
CA ILE A 210 -1.92 -2.79 -26.62
C ILE A 210 -1.57 -3.06 -28.10
N LYS A 211 -1.96 -4.22 -28.64
CA LYS A 211 -1.71 -4.57 -30.05
C LYS A 211 -2.48 -3.68 -31.03
N VAL A 212 -3.72 -3.32 -30.70
CA VAL A 212 -4.57 -2.47 -31.55
C VAL A 212 -4.17 -0.99 -31.46
N HIS A 213 -3.71 -0.55 -30.28
CA HIS A 213 -3.41 0.85 -29.97
C HIS A 213 -1.91 1.13 -29.83
N GLY A 214 -1.08 0.54 -30.70
CA GLY A 214 0.39 0.68 -30.63
C GLY A 214 0.88 2.13 -30.63
N GLU A 215 0.12 3.06 -31.23
CA GLU A 215 0.39 4.50 -31.22
C GLU A 215 0.38 5.09 -29.80
N LEU A 216 -0.56 4.66 -28.94
CA LEU A 216 -0.69 5.14 -27.56
C LEU A 216 0.35 4.51 -26.62
N VAL A 217 0.92 3.38 -27.01
CA VAL A 217 1.83 2.57 -26.18
C VAL A 217 3.31 2.88 -26.47
N SER A 218 3.61 3.59 -27.56
CA SER A 218 4.99 3.91 -27.96
C SER A 218 5.70 4.89 -27.01
N GLY A 219 6.99 4.64 -26.74
CA GLY A 219 7.84 5.55 -25.96
C GLY A 219 7.45 5.67 -24.48
N LYS A 220 7.40 6.91 -23.97
CA LYS A 220 7.00 7.21 -22.57
C LYS A 220 5.51 7.55 -22.41
N ASN A 221 4.70 7.25 -23.43
CA ASN A 221 3.29 7.61 -23.49
C ASN A 221 2.42 6.80 -22.53
N LEU A 222 2.80 5.55 -22.26
CA LEU A 222 2.06 4.63 -21.40
C LEU A 222 2.62 4.62 -19.97
N ARG A 223 1.70 4.56 -19.01
CA ARG A 223 2.00 4.23 -17.62
C ARG A 223 0.97 3.26 -17.06
N PHE A 224 1.45 2.10 -16.61
CA PHE A 224 0.64 1.19 -15.81
C PHE A 224 0.30 1.82 -14.45
N LEU A 225 -0.93 1.57 -14.02
CA LEU A 225 -1.53 2.08 -12.81
C LEU A 225 -2.23 0.93 -12.10
N ASN A 226 -2.14 0.90 -10.77
CA ASN A 226 -3.08 0.14 -9.96
C ASN A 226 -3.62 1.05 -8.86
N GLY A 227 -2.86 1.25 -7.77
CA GLY A 227 -3.24 2.17 -6.70
C GLY A 227 -3.09 3.66 -7.03
N GLY A 228 -2.10 4.02 -7.84
CA GLY A 228 -1.84 5.40 -8.25
C GLY A 228 -1.14 6.30 -7.22
N SER A 229 -0.72 5.75 -6.09
CA SER A 229 -0.15 6.52 -4.98
C SER A 229 1.15 7.27 -5.30
N ASP A 230 1.92 6.86 -6.31
CA ASP A 230 3.07 7.63 -6.81
C ASP A 230 2.78 8.31 -8.17
N VAL A 231 2.12 7.59 -9.09
CA VAL A 231 1.81 8.11 -10.44
C VAL A 231 0.95 9.37 -10.37
N VAL A 232 -0.09 9.38 -9.53
CA VAL A 232 -1.00 10.52 -9.42
C VAL A 232 -0.34 11.69 -8.70
N VAL A 233 0.55 11.44 -7.73
CA VAL A 233 1.41 12.48 -7.14
C VAL A 233 2.32 13.07 -8.22
N GLY A 234 2.90 12.23 -9.07
CA GLY A 234 3.68 12.65 -10.24
C GLY A 234 2.93 13.63 -11.13
N ILE A 235 1.69 13.27 -11.48
CA ILE A 235 0.81 14.10 -12.32
C ILE A 235 0.47 15.42 -11.61
N LYS A 236 -0.03 15.36 -10.37
CA LYS A 236 -0.62 16.52 -9.68
C LYS A 236 0.40 17.46 -9.03
N LYS A 237 1.59 16.97 -8.65
CA LYS A 237 2.59 17.74 -7.90
C LYS A 237 3.92 17.91 -8.61
N ARG A 238 4.26 17.00 -9.55
CA ARG A 238 5.57 16.99 -10.22
C ARG A 238 5.48 17.27 -11.73
N ASN A 239 4.30 17.69 -12.21
CA ASN A 239 4.04 18.02 -13.60
C ASN A 239 4.43 16.88 -14.57
N GLN A 240 4.27 15.63 -14.14
CA GLN A 240 4.41 14.48 -15.02
C GLN A 240 3.16 14.34 -15.89
N HIS A 241 3.36 13.84 -17.11
CA HIS A 241 2.28 13.67 -18.06
C HIS A 241 2.42 12.34 -18.77
N TYR A 242 1.28 11.66 -18.95
CA TYR A 242 1.21 10.38 -19.65
C TYR A 242 0.03 10.45 -20.61
N ARG A 243 0.28 10.13 -21.88
CA ARG A 243 -0.78 10.08 -22.89
C ARG A 243 -1.80 8.99 -22.58
N LEU A 244 -1.38 7.87 -21.99
CA LEU A 244 -2.22 6.72 -21.66
C LEU A 244 -1.90 6.18 -20.26
N LEU A 245 -2.91 6.18 -19.39
CA LEU A 245 -2.90 5.44 -18.13
C LEU A 245 -3.59 4.08 -18.32
N VAL A 246 -2.91 2.99 -17.98
CA VAL A 246 -3.49 1.64 -18.02
C VAL A 246 -3.71 1.12 -16.60
N ASP A 247 -4.96 1.08 -16.17
CA ASP A 247 -5.37 0.64 -14.85
C ASP A 247 -5.69 -0.85 -14.81
N ILE A 248 -4.75 -1.63 -14.28
CA ILE A 248 -4.83 -3.08 -14.16
C ILE A 248 -5.52 -3.56 -12.87
N SER A 249 -6.09 -2.66 -12.06
CA SER A 249 -6.72 -3.01 -10.78
C SER A 249 -7.99 -3.87 -10.93
N ARG A 250 -8.58 -3.95 -12.13
CA ARG A 250 -9.77 -4.76 -12.43
C ARG A 250 -9.46 -6.11 -13.09
N VAL A 251 -8.19 -6.42 -13.29
CA VAL A 251 -7.75 -7.70 -13.86
C VAL A 251 -7.70 -8.76 -12.76
N SER A 252 -8.66 -9.69 -12.77
CA SER A 252 -8.88 -10.64 -11.67
C SER A 252 -7.75 -11.65 -11.46
N SER A 253 -7.04 -12.05 -12.52
CA SER A 253 -5.89 -12.96 -12.44
C SER A 253 -4.73 -12.38 -11.61
N LEU A 254 -4.64 -11.05 -11.50
CA LEU A 254 -3.61 -10.35 -10.75
C LEU A 254 -3.94 -10.16 -9.26
N GLN A 255 -5.13 -10.57 -8.81
CA GLN A 255 -5.66 -10.28 -7.47
C GLN A 255 -5.53 -11.46 -6.49
N LYS A 256 -4.69 -12.45 -6.80
CA LYS A 256 -4.57 -13.70 -6.02
C LYS A 256 -3.36 -13.70 -5.10
N ILE A 257 -3.53 -14.26 -3.91
CA ILE A 257 -2.44 -14.69 -3.03
C ILE A 257 -2.57 -16.21 -2.89
N SER A 258 -1.49 -16.95 -3.03
CA SER A 258 -1.47 -18.40 -2.86
C SER A 258 -0.17 -18.87 -2.22
N TYR A 259 -0.23 -19.97 -1.49
CA TYR A 259 0.94 -20.67 -0.97
C TYR A 259 0.93 -22.10 -1.49
N GLY A 260 1.98 -22.48 -2.22
CA GLY A 260 2.10 -23.79 -2.87
C GLY A 260 2.75 -24.86 -1.99
N GLU A 261 2.64 -26.12 -2.41
CA GLU A 261 3.34 -27.27 -1.80
C GLU A 261 4.87 -27.17 -1.93
N ASP A 262 5.34 -26.33 -2.85
CA ASP A 262 6.75 -25.98 -3.07
C ASP A 262 7.29 -24.95 -2.07
N HIS A 263 6.53 -24.64 -1.01
CA HIS A 263 6.84 -23.62 -0.02
C HIS A 263 6.99 -22.20 -0.61
N GLN A 264 6.34 -21.92 -1.74
CA GLN A 264 6.35 -20.60 -2.37
C GLN A 264 5.10 -19.80 -2.02
N LEU A 265 5.29 -18.64 -1.40
CA LEU A 265 4.25 -17.62 -1.30
C LEU A 265 4.23 -16.81 -2.60
N THR A 266 3.12 -16.86 -3.33
CA THR A 266 2.91 -16.09 -4.56
C THR A 266 1.87 -15.00 -4.33
N ILE A 267 2.25 -13.75 -4.61
CA ILE A 267 1.41 -12.55 -4.50
C ILE A 267 1.22 -11.97 -5.89
N GLY A 268 -0.02 -11.89 -6.38
CA GLY A 268 -0.35 -11.28 -7.67
C GLY A 268 -0.02 -9.78 -7.70
N GLY A 269 0.41 -9.26 -8.85
CA GLY A 269 0.84 -7.86 -8.97
C GLY A 269 -0.29 -6.83 -8.78
N GLY A 270 -1.54 -7.30 -8.82
CA GLY A 270 -2.73 -6.50 -8.57
C GLY A 270 -3.11 -6.37 -7.09
N VAL A 271 -2.54 -7.21 -6.23
CA VAL A 271 -2.91 -7.33 -4.81
C VAL A 271 -2.50 -6.07 -4.04
N THR A 272 -3.45 -5.50 -3.31
CA THR A 272 -3.25 -4.32 -2.47
C THR A 272 -2.45 -4.63 -1.21
N LEU A 273 -1.68 -3.67 -0.70
CA LEU A 273 -0.91 -3.82 0.54
C LEU A 273 -1.79 -4.20 1.73
N SER A 274 -3.01 -3.63 1.85
CA SER A 274 -3.93 -4.00 2.93
C SER A 274 -4.37 -5.47 2.89
N ALA A 275 -4.54 -6.04 1.70
CA ALA A 275 -4.90 -7.46 1.53
C ALA A 275 -3.73 -8.39 1.90
N ILE A 276 -2.49 -7.95 1.65
CA ILE A 276 -1.30 -8.72 2.02
C ILE A 276 -1.21 -8.88 3.53
N ILE A 277 -1.44 -7.81 4.31
CA ILE A 277 -1.27 -7.82 5.77
C ILE A 277 -2.03 -8.99 6.39
N ASP A 278 -3.35 -9.04 6.22
CA ASP A 278 -4.16 -10.02 6.95
C ASP A 278 -4.02 -11.44 6.38
N THR A 279 -3.87 -11.58 5.04
CA THR A 279 -3.76 -12.89 4.39
C THR A 279 -2.40 -13.55 4.57
N VAL A 280 -1.31 -12.77 4.62
CA VAL A 280 0.05 -13.31 4.71
C VAL A 280 0.52 -13.46 6.16
N LYS A 281 -0.06 -12.72 7.12
CA LYS A 281 0.35 -12.76 8.52
C LYS A 281 0.48 -14.18 9.13
N PRO A 282 -0.43 -15.14 8.88
CA PRO A 282 -0.28 -16.49 9.42
C PRO A 282 0.89 -17.29 8.84
N LEU A 283 1.38 -16.92 7.65
CA LEU A 283 2.43 -17.65 6.92
C LEU A 283 3.80 -16.96 7.03
N PHE A 284 3.82 -15.64 6.94
CA PHE A 284 5.04 -14.84 6.94
C PHE A 284 4.82 -13.51 7.71
N PRO A 285 4.73 -13.56 9.05
CA PRO A 285 4.35 -12.42 9.87
C PRO A 285 5.29 -11.23 9.72
N GLN A 286 6.59 -11.47 9.56
CA GLN A 286 7.60 -10.41 9.38
C GLN A 286 7.35 -9.60 8.10
N PHE A 287 6.90 -10.26 7.02
CA PHE A 287 6.53 -9.57 5.79
C PHE A 287 5.23 -8.76 5.96
N SER A 288 4.24 -9.33 6.66
CA SER A 288 3.02 -8.60 7.04
C SER A 288 3.34 -7.33 7.85
N ASP A 289 4.22 -7.42 8.84
CA ASP A 289 4.57 -6.29 9.70
C ASP A 289 5.36 -5.21 8.94
N ALA A 290 6.27 -5.62 8.05
CA ALA A 290 6.95 -4.70 7.14
C ALA A 290 5.95 -3.92 6.27
N VAL A 291 4.96 -4.61 5.68
CA VAL A 291 3.90 -4.00 4.87
C VAL A 291 2.98 -3.10 5.70
N LEU A 292 2.62 -3.52 6.92
CA LEU A 292 1.80 -2.72 7.84
C LEU A 292 2.48 -1.40 8.21
N SER A 293 3.81 -1.38 8.30
CA SER A 293 4.56 -0.16 8.59
C SER A 293 4.57 0.86 7.43
N MET A 294 4.13 0.47 6.23
CA MET A 294 4.15 1.31 5.03
C MET A 294 2.90 2.17 4.92
N CYS A 295 3.09 3.46 4.63
CA CYS A 295 2.00 4.40 4.32
C CYS A 295 0.88 4.38 5.38
N SER A 296 -0.29 4.91 5.05
CA SER A 296 -1.50 4.79 5.85
C SER A 296 -2.49 3.79 5.26
N GLU A 297 -3.53 3.40 6.02
CA GLU A 297 -4.58 2.51 5.52
C GLU A 297 -5.25 3.02 4.24
N GLN A 298 -5.49 4.33 4.12
CA GLN A 298 -6.10 4.95 2.93
C GLN A 298 -5.24 4.77 1.67
N VAL A 299 -3.91 4.69 1.84
CA VAL A 299 -2.97 4.46 0.74
C VAL A 299 -2.81 2.96 0.51
N ARG A 300 -2.62 2.16 1.56
CA ARG A 300 -2.42 0.70 1.47
C ARG A 300 -3.61 -0.04 0.86
N SER A 301 -4.83 0.48 1.03
CA SER A 301 -6.06 -0.11 0.48
C SER A 301 -6.13 -0.06 -1.05
N SER A 302 -5.24 0.70 -1.68
CA SER A 302 -5.15 0.88 -3.13
C SER A 302 -3.76 0.60 -3.67
N ALA A 303 -2.69 0.97 -2.95
CA ALA A 303 -1.31 0.69 -3.32
C ALA A 303 -1.05 -0.83 -3.38
N THR A 304 -0.18 -1.27 -4.27
CA THR A 304 0.17 -2.69 -4.45
C THR A 304 1.66 -2.92 -4.21
N LEU A 305 2.02 -4.16 -3.87
CA LEU A 305 3.43 -4.57 -3.72
C LEU A 305 4.20 -4.39 -5.03
N ALA A 306 3.61 -4.81 -6.16
CA ALA A 306 4.19 -4.61 -7.48
C ALA A 306 4.40 -3.13 -7.81
N GLY A 307 3.46 -2.26 -7.44
CA GLY A 307 3.60 -0.82 -7.60
C GLY A 307 4.78 -0.27 -6.79
N ASN A 308 5.03 -0.79 -5.59
CA ASN A 308 6.18 -0.42 -4.77
C ASN A 308 7.52 -0.87 -5.39
N LEU A 309 7.58 -2.08 -5.94
CA LEU A 309 8.74 -2.61 -6.67
C LEU A 309 9.05 -1.78 -7.93
N VAL A 310 8.06 -1.60 -8.83
CA VAL A 310 8.24 -0.86 -10.09
C VAL A 310 8.51 0.63 -9.84
N ASN A 311 8.07 1.17 -8.70
CA ASN A 311 8.43 2.53 -8.32
C ASN A 311 9.94 2.72 -8.10
N ALA A 312 10.71 1.67 -7.81
CA ALA A 312 12.16 1.71 -7.66
C ALA A 312 12.67 2.85 -6.76
N SER A 313 11.98 3.04 -5.62
CA SER A 313 12.47 3.93 -4.57
C SER A 313 13.67 3.28 -3.87
N PRO A 314 14.81 3.99 -3.68
CA PRO A 314 15.97 3.45 -2.96
C PRO A 314 15.67 3.08 -1.50
N VAL A 315 14.56 3.56 -0.94
CA VAL A 315 14.14 3.36 0.45
C VAL A 315 12.83 2.58 0.54
N ALA A 316 12.48 1.80 -0.48
CA ALA A 316 11.28 0.97 -0.43
C ALA A 316 11.40 -0.06 0.71
N ASP A 317 10.42 -0.10 1.62
CA ASP A 317 10.49 -0.90 2.85
C ASP A 317 10.48 -2.40 2.60
N THR A 318 9.71 -2.89 1.64
CA THR A 318 9.59 -4.34 1.40
C THR A 318 10.70 -4.91 0.51
N VAL A 319 11.41 -4.07 -0.25
CA VAL A 319 12.42 -4.51 -1.22
C VAL A 319 13.62 -5.19 -0.56
N PRO A 320 14.19 -4.70 0.56
CA PRO A 320 15.22 -5.42 1.29
C PRO A 320 14.77 -6.85 1.67
N LEU A 321 13.55 -7.00 2.19
CA LEU A 321 13.04 -8.30 2.61
C LEU A 321 12.85 -9.24 1.40
N LEU A 322 12.34 -8.74 0.28
CA LEU A 322 12.24 -9.50 -0.96
C LEU A 322 13.62 -9.91 -1.52
N MET A 323 14.63 -9.03 -1.44
CA MET A 323 16.00 -9.37 -1.83
C MET A 323 16.63 -10.41 -0.89
N ALA A 324 16.44 -10.26 0.43
CA ALA A 324 16.96 -11.18 1.43
C ALA A 324 16.35 -12.58 1.26
N MET A 325 15.06 -12.65 0.95
CA MET A 325 14.32 -13.90 0.73
C MET A 325 14.44 -14.46 -0.69
N ASN A 326 15.34 -13.96 -1.55
CA ASN A 326 15.50 -14.44 -2.93
C ASN A 326 14.20 -14.43 -3.77
N ALA A 327 13.34 -13.42 -3.56
CA ALA A 327 12.09 -13.32 -4.29
C ALA A 327 12.30 -13.15 -5.80
N VAL A 328 11.36 -13.65 -6.58
CA VAL A 328 11.35 -13.62 -8.05
C VAL A 328 10.09 -12.93 -8.55
N LEU A 329 10.26 -12.04 -9.52
CA LEU A 329 9.16 -11.38 -10.22
C LEU A 329 8.81 -12.14 -11.48
N THR A 330 7.51 -12.37 -11.71
CA THR A 330 7.01 -12.81 -13.02
C THR A 330 6.53 -11.58 -13.78
N LEU A 331 7.23 -11.21 -14.86
CA LEU A 331 6.85 -10.13 -15.76
C LEU A 331 6.09 -10.71 -16.95
N ARG A 332 4.99 -10.07 -17.34
CA ARG A 332 4.20 -10.42 -18.53
C ARG A 332 4.07 -9.21 -19.43
N GLY A 333 4.19 -9.42 -20.73
CA GLY A 333 4.02 -8.40 -21.76
C GLY A 333 3.38 -8.99 -23.02
N CYS A 334 3.38 -8.25 -24.11
CA CYS A 334 2.75 -8.72 -25.36
C CYS A 334 3.53 -9.86 -26.04
N GLU A 335 4.83 -9.96 -25.75
CA GLU A 335 5.75 -10.97 -26.31
C GLU A 335 5.83 -12.26 -25.47
N GLY A 336 5.22 -12.30 -24.29
CA GLY A 336 5.22 -13.47 -23.42
C GLY A 336 5.47 -13.15 -21.95
N THR A 337 5.98 -14.14 -21.23
CA THR A 337 6.23 -14.10 -19.79
C THR A 337 7.69 -14.45 -19.49
N ARG A 338 8.30 -13.77 -18.52
CA ARG A 338 9.65 -14.07 -18.03
C ARG A 338 9.78 -13.86 -16.52
N CYS A 339 10.73 -14.56 -15.91
CA CYS A 339 11.04 -14.42 -14.48
C CYS A 339 12.32 -13.61 -14.28
N VAL A 340 12.32 -12.71 -13.30
CA VAL A 340 13.47 -11.85 -12.95
C VAL A 340 13.67 -11.87 -11.44
N PRO A 341 14.84 -12.28 -10.92
CA PRO A 341 15.16 -12.15 -9.50
C PRO A 341 15.07 -10.69 -9.04
N VAL A 342 14.50 -10.42 -7.86
CA VAL A 342 14.38 -9.04 -7.34
C VAL A 342 15.75 -8.37 -7.19
N ARG A 343 16.82 -9.16 -6.94
CA ARG A 343 18.21 -8.69 -6.87
C ARG A 343 18.74 -8.12 -8.19
N GLU A 344 18.18 -8.55 -9.32
CA GLU A 344 18.59 -8.14 -10.67
C GLU A 344 17.61 -7.12 -11.29
N PHE A 345 16.56 -6.75 -10.57
CA PHE A 345 15.46 -5.96 -11.13
C PHE A 345 15.78 -4.47 -11.29
N TYR A 346 16.80 -3.93 -10.60
CA TYR A 346 17.08 -2.50 -10.54
C TYR A 346 18.41 -2.15 -11.20
N HIS A 347 18.40 -1.12 -12.07
CA HIS A 347 19.58 -0.66 -12.82
C HIS A 347 20.05 0.74 -12.44
N GLY A 348 19.35 1.39 -11.52
CA GLY A 348 19.65 2.74 -11.05
C GLY A 348 18.43 3.43 -10.46
N TYR A 349 18.58 4.71 -10.12
CA TYR A 349 17.50 5.50 -9.53
C TYR A 349 16.27 5.54 -10.45
N LYS A 350 15.15 5.00 -9.98
CA LYS A 350 13.89 4.91 -10.73
C LYS A 350 13.99 4.13 -12.05
N GLN A 351 14.97 3.23 -12.17
CA GLN A 351 15.24 2.42 -13.35
C GLN A 351 15.12 0.94 -13.02
N THR A 352 14.30 0.24 -13.79
CA THR A 352 13.92 -1.16 -13.57
C THR A 352 14.13 -1.98 -14.84
N GLU A 353 14.19 -3.30 -14.68
CA GLU A 353 14.39 -4.28 -15.76
C GLU A 353 13.17 -4.45 -16.69
N ASN A 354 11.97 -3.99 -16.30
CA ASN A 354 10.77 -4.19 -17.11
C ASN A 354 10.78 -3.34 -18.40
N LYS A 355 10.32 -3.94 -19.50
CA LYS A 355 10.02 -3.24 -20.75
C LYS A 355 8.79 -2.33 -20.58
N SER A 356 8.57 -1.44 -21.54
CA SER A 356 7.46 -0.47 -21.51
C SER A 356 6.07 -1.11 -21.52
N ASP A 357 5.91 -2.28 -22.14
CA ASP A 357 4.65 -3.02 -22.25
C ASP A 357 4.52 -4.15 -21.22
N GLU A 358 5.51 -4.32 -20.34
CA GLU A 358 5.51 -5.35 -19.31
C GLU A 358 4.88 -4.85 -18.00
N TRP A 359 4.07 -5.71 -17.38
CA TRP A 359 3.59 -5.55 -16.00
C TRP A 359 4.08 -6.71 -15.13
N VAL A 360 4.12 -6.47 -13.82
CA VAL A 360 4.37 -7.53 -12.84
C VAL A 360 3.09 -8.35 -12.70
N ALA A 361 3.11 -9.60 -13.15
CA ALA A 361 2.01 -10.53 -12.99
C ALA A 361 1.95 -11.09 -11.56
N SER A 362 3.10 -11.47 -11.00
CA SER A 362 3.21 -11.96 -9.62
C SER A 362 4.62 -11.77 -9.04
N ILE A 363 4.70 -11.88 -7.71
CA ILE A 363 5.91 -11.93 -6.91
C ILE A 363 5.90 -13.25 -6.14
N SER A 364 6.91 -14.09 -6.34
CA SER A 364 7.09 -15.37 -5.65
C SER A 364 8.20 -15.26 -4.61
N ILE A 365 7.93 -15.72 -3.39
CA ILE A 365 8.81 -15.64 -2.23
C ILE A 365 8.99 -17.06 -1.66
N PRO A 366 10.20 -17.65 -1.73
CA PRO A 366 10.48 -18.94 -1.11
C PRO A 366 10.46 -18.80 0.41
N LEU A 367 9.76 -19.71 1.10
CA LEU A 367 9.72 -19.81 2.55
C LEU A 367 10.34 -21.14 3.02
N GLY A 368 10.67 -21.23 4.31
CA GLY A 368 11.16 -22.45 4.96
C GLY A 368 12.67 -22.70 4.88
N GLU A 369 13.45 -21.84 4.21
CA GLU A 369 14.91 -21.98 4.16
C GLU A 369 15.63 -21.38 5.39
N TYR A 370 15.02 -20.37 6.01
CA TYR A 370 15.63 -19.56 7.06
C TYR A 370 14.88 -19.74 8.38
N ASP A 371 15.63 -19.82 9.47
CA ASP A 371 15.12 -19.99 10.83
C ASP A 371 14.81 -18.64 11.47
N PHE A 372 15.58 -17.61 11.11
CA PHE A 372 15.43 -16.25 11.60
C PHE A 372 15.32 -15.26 10.45
N ILE A 373 14.23 -14.48 10.45
CA ILE A 373 14.00 -13.41 9.49
C ILE A 373 13.65 -12.16 10.29
N HIS A 374 14.32 -11.05 10.02
CA HIS A 374 14.05 -9.78 10.70
C HIS A 374 14.14 -8.61 9.72
N PHE A 375 13.17 -7.70 9.80
CA PHE A 375 13.13 -6.46 9.05
C PHE A 375 13.16 -5.28 10.01
N GLU A 376 13.91 -4.24 9.67
CA GLU A 376 14.05 -3.07 10.50
C GLU A 376 14.11 -1.79 9.66
N LYS A 377 13.53 -0.70 10.19
CA LYS A 377 13.56 0.60 9.52
C LYS A 377 13.78 1.74 10.49
N VAL A 378 14.49 2.76 10.00
CA VAL A 378 14.70 4.01 10.72
C VAL A 378 14.10 5.16 9.91
N SER A 379 13.19 5.88 10.53
CA SER A 379 12.47 7.03 10.00
C SER A 379 12.34 8.10 11.10
N LYS A 380 11.86 9.31 10.76
CA LYS A 380 11.66 10.38 11.74
C LYS A 380 10.42 10.13 12.61
N ARG A 381 9.45 9.37 12.11
CA ARG A 381 8.26 8.92 12.84
C ARG A 381 8.06 7.42 12.67
N LYS A 382 7.49 6.78 13.68
CA LYS A 382 7.23 5.32 13.67
C LYS A 382 6.25 4.90 12.57
N GLU A 383 5.21 5.70 12.35
CA GLU A 383 4.11 5.41 11.43
C GLU A 383 4.07 6.46 10.31
N VAL A 384 3.65 6.05 9.12
CA VAL A 384 3.41 6.92 7.94
C VAL A 384 4.57 7.87 7.67
N ASP A 385 5.78 7.32 7.54
CA ASP A 385 6.98 8.09 7.21
C ASP A 385 7.89 7.32 6.27
N ILE A 386 8.67 8.06 5.49
CA ILE A 386 9.62 7.50 4.53
C ILE A 386 10.89 7.11 5.28
N SER A 387 11.34 5.87 5.08
CA SER A 387 12.58 5.38 5.66
C SER A 387 13.80 6.22 5.24
N ALA A 388 14.66 6.51 6.21
CA ALA A 388 16.00 7.03 5.98
C ALA A 388 16.94 5.89 5.57
N VAL A 389 16.92 4.81 6.35
CA VAL A 389 17.60 3.53 6.08
C VAL A 389 16.69 2.41 6.57
N ASN A 390 16.64 1.31 5.83
CA ASN A 390 15.97 0.08 6.25
C ASN A 390 16.84 -1.13 5.87
N SER A 391 16.62 -2.26 6.54
CA SER A 391 17.36 -3.49 6.27
C SER A 391 16.52 -4.71 6.57
N ALA A 392 16.86 -5.80 5.87
CA ALA A 392 16.32 -7.12 6.16
C ALA A 392 17.48 -8.12 6.25
N MET A 393 17.31 -9.09 7.14
CA MET A 393 18.23 -10.19 7.35
C MET A 393 17.46 -11.49 7.42
N ALA A 394 17.94 -12.50 6.70
CA ALA A 394 17.46 -13.87 6.78
C ALA A 394 18.65 -14.80 7.06
N LEU A 395 18.58 -15.56 8.16
CA LEU A 395 19.63 -16.45 8.64
C LEU A 395 19.12 -17.89 8.77
N LYS A 396 19.98 -18.84 8.40
CA LYS A 396 19.84 -20.24 8.77
C LYS A 396 20.89 -20.56 9.82
N ILE A 397 20.49 -21.07 10.98
CA ILE A 397 21.33 -21.20 12.16
C ILE A 397 21.27 -22.63 12.67
N SER A 398 22.44 -23.22 12.97
CA SER A 398 22.53 -24.54 13.59
C SER A 398 23.69 -24.56 14.55
N ASP A 399 23.40 -24.99 15.78
CA ASP A 399 24.36 -25.08 16.91
C ASP A 399 25.07 -23.73 17.17
N GLY A 400 24.31 -22.63 17.12
CA GLY A 400 24.83 -21.27 17.31
C GLY A 400 25.72 -20.75 16.16
N ILE A 401 25.82 -21.49 15.05
CA ILE A 401 26.62 -21.13 13.87
C ILE A 401 25.69 -20.75 12.72
N ILE A 402 26.00 -19.63 12.07
CA ILE A 402 25.31 -19.15 10.88
C ILE A 402 25.69 -20.05 9.69
N LYS A 403 24.75 -20.85 9.18
CA LYS A 403 24.95 -21.73 8.03
C LYS A 403 24.67 -21.04 6.69
N LYS A 404 23.76 -20.07 6.71
CA LYS A 404 23.41 -19.24 5.55
C LYS A 404 23.04 -17.85 6.04
N ALA A 405 23.49 -16.82 5.35
CA ALA A 405 23.10 -15.44 5.64
C ALA A 405 22.68 -14.71 4.36
N SER A 406 21.71 -13.82 4.50
CA SER A 406 21.21 -13.01 3.39
C SER A 406 20.77 -11.65 3.91
N ILE A 407 21.50 -10.60 3.52
CA ILE A 407 21.27 -9.24 3.98
C ILE A 407 21.02 -8.31 2.80
N ALA A 408 20.04 -7.42 2.95
CA ALA A 408 19.82 -6.33 2.03
C ALA A 408 19.47 -5.04 2.78
N CYS A 409 19.79 -3.89 2.20
CA CYS A 409 19.53 -2.58 2.80
C CYS A 409 19.01 -1.57 1.77
N GLY A 410 18.07 -0.72 2.19
CA GLY A 410 17.61 0.45 1.45
C GLY A 410 18.09 1.75 2.07
N GLY A 411 18.13 2.81 1.26
CA GLY A 411 18.61 4.14 1.67
C GLY A 411 20.12 4.29 1.68
N VAL A 412 20.84 3.28 1.18
CA VAL A 412 22.31 3.17 1.25
C VAL A 412 23.00 3.20 -0.12
N GLY A 413 22.24 3.52 -1.16
CA GLY A 413 22.70 3.65 -2.54
C GLY A 413 21.62 4.26 -3.46
N PRO A 414 21.86 4.29 -4.78
CA PRO A 414 20.88 4.77 -5.77
C PRO A 414 19.69 3.82 -5.95
N THR A 415 19.77 2.60 -5.41
CA THR A 415 18.73 1.57 -5.33
C THR A 415 18.81 0.90 -3.95
N THR A 416 17.87 0.01 -3.64
CA THR A 416 18.08 -0.99 -2.59
C THR A 416 19.23 -1.92 -3.01
N LEU A 417 20.08 -2.31 -2.07
CA LEU A 417 21.27 -3.12 -2.31
C LEU A 417 21.17 -4.45 -1.56
N PHE A 418 21.46 -5.55 -2.26
CA PHE A 418 21.85 -6.80 -1.61
C PHE A 418 23.31 -6.68 -1.17
N MET A 419 23.66 -7.26 -0.01
CA MET A 419 24.99 -7.15 0.62
C MET A 419 25.73 -8.49 0.55
N PRO A 420 26.24 -8.90 -0.63
CA PRO A 420 26.89 -10.20 -0.82
C PRO A 420 28.14 -10.41 0.05
N GLU A 421 29.00 -9.42 0.21
CA GLU A 421 30.25 -9.57 0.99
C GLU A 421 29.95 -9.74 2.47
N THR A 422 29.03 -8.92 3.01
CA THR A 422 28.58 -9.05 4.41
C THR A 422 27.85 -10.37 4.64
N SER A 423 27.00 -10.79 3.71
CA SER A 423 26.31 -12.08 3.80
C SER A 423 27.32 -13.23 3.83
N HIS A 424 28.31 -13.22 2.93
CA HIS A 424 29.35 -14.24 2.90
C HIS A 424 30.23 -14.24 4.15
N TYR A 425 30.58 -13.07 4.68
CA TYR A 425 31.38 -12.96 5.90
C TYR A 425 30.72 -13.64 7.11
N LEU A 426 29.39 -13.51 7.24
CA LEU A 426 28.66 -14.10 8.36
C LEU A 426 28.54 -15.64 8.25
N GLU A 427 28.60 -16.20 7.05
CA GLU A 427 28.50 -17.65 6.88
C GLU A 427 29.69 -18.39 7.53
N GLY A 428 29.37 -19.36 8.38
CA GLY A 428 30.35 -20.11 9.18
C GLY A 428 30.74 -19.45 10.50
N MET A 429 30.29 -18.22 10.76
CA MET A 429 30.56 -17.52 12.03
C MET A 429 29.58 -17.91 13.13
N SER A 430 30.00 -17.73 14.38
CA SER A 430 29.12 -17.87 15.55
C SER A 430 28.22 -16.64 15.72
N MET A 431 27.00 -16.85 16.22
CA MET A 431 26.06 -15.78 16.59
C MET A 431 26.53 -15.07 17.87
N THR A 432 27.49 -14.14 17.75
CA THR A 432 27.99 -13.33 18.89
C THR A 432 28.11 -11.86 18.52
N GLU A 433 28.10 -10.98 19.52
CA GLU A 433 28.26 -9.54 19.34
C GLU A 433 29.53 -9.19 18.54
N GLU A 434 30.66 -9.87 18.80
CA GLU A 434 31.93 -9.65 18.10
C GLU A 434 31.85 -9.94 16.60
N THR A 435 31.11 -11.00 16.20
CA THR A 435 30.88 -11.33 14.79
C THR A 435 30.19 -10.17 14.09
N PHE A 436 29.12 -9.62 14.67
CA PHE A 436 28.35 -8.55 14.05
C PHE A 436 29.10 -7.20 14.09
N LEU A 437 29.89 -6.91 15.13
CA LEU A 437 30.80 -5.76 15.15
C LEU A 437 31.89 -5.88 14.08
N GLY A 438 32.44 -7.08 13.86
CA GLY A 438 33.45 -7.35 12.83
C GLY A 438 32.95 -7.09 11.40
N ALA A 439 31.64 -7.23 11.17
CA ALA A 439 31.02 -6.98 9.88
C ALA A 439 30.81 -5.47 9.56
N TYR A 440 30.98 -4.56 10.52
CA TYR A 440 30.69 -3.13 10.33
C TYR A 440 31.51 -2.48 9.21
N GLU A 441 32.79 -2.84 9.10
CA GLU A 441 33.64 -2.32 8.02
C GLU A 441 33.18 -2.86 6.66
N ILE A 442 32.85 -4.15 6.59
CA ILE A 442 32.47 -4.85 5.37
C ILE A 442 31.19 -4.25 4.79
N ILE A 443 30.11 -4.21 5.58
CA ILE A 443 28.84 -3.62 5.15
C ILE A 443 29.00 -2.14 4.78
N GLY A 444 29.90 -1.44 5.49
CA GLY A 444 30.24 -0.05 5.23
C GLY A 444 30.98 0.21 3.92
N ARG A 445 31.59 -0.81 3.29
CA ARG A 445 32.23 -0.73 1.97
C ARG A 445 31.28 -1.07 0.82
N GLU A 446 30.30 -1.93 1.05
CA GLU A 446 29.27 -2.29 0.06
C GLU A 446 28.26 -1.15 -0.18
N ALA A 447 28.12 -0.26 0.79
CA ALA A 447 27.22 0.88 0.72
C ALA A 447 27.90 2.15 0.17
N ALA A 448 27.14 2.91 -0.62
CA ALA A 448 27.54 4.22 -1.13
C ALA A 448 26.40 5.25 -0.91
N PRO A 449 26.04 5.56 0.36
CA PRO A 449 24.94 6.46 0.66
C PRO A 449 25.23 7.90 0.24
N ILE A 450 24.19 8.58 -0.25
CA ILE A 450 24.21 10.05 -0.43
C ILE A 450 23.43 10.72 0.69
N GLY A 451 23.77 11.99 0.99
CA GLY A 451 22.98 12.81 1.91
C GLY A 451 21.75 13.42 1.24
N ASP A 452 20.63 13.52 1.97
CA ASP A 452 19.45 14.30 1.58
C ASP A 452 18.60 14.73 2.81
N VAL A 453 17.36 15.19 2.59
CA VAL A 453 16.40 15.63 3.62
C VAL A 453 16.08 14.61 4.72
N ARG A 454 16.39 13.33 4.51
CA ARG A 454 16.20 12.21 5.45
C ARG A 454 17.44 11.95 6.31
N GLY A 455 18.62 12.43 5.91
CA GLY A 455 19.86 12.27 6.68
C GLY A 455 21.12 12.40 5.81
N SER A 456 22.25 12.73 6.45
CA SER A 456 23.57 12.78 5.79
C SER A 456 24.07 11.39 5.39
N ALA A 457 25.06 11.34 4.49
CA ALA A 457 25.71 10.08 4.10
C ALA A 457 26.32 9.36 5.32
N ASP A 458 27.06 10.09 6.16
CA ASP A 458 27.68 9.54 7.38
C ASP A 458 26.64 9.01 8.36
N TYR A 459 25.54 9.74 8.56
CA TYR A 459 24.43 9.28 9.41
C TYR A 459 23.84 7.97 8.88
N ARG A 460 23.58 7.88 7.58
CA ARG A 460 23.01 6.66 6.96
C ARG A 460 23.97 5.47 7.07
N LYS A 461 25.27 5.69 6.86
CA LYS A 461 26.29 4.66 7.04
C LYS A 461 26.31 4.13 8.47
N ALA A 462 26.32 5.04 9.45
CA ALA A 462 26.27 4.67 10.86
C ALA A 462 24.96 3.95 11.23
N VAL A 463 23.82 4.40 10.73
CA VAL A 463 22.53 3.73 10.95
C VAL A 463 22.55 2.32 10.37
N MET A 464 23.00 2.14 9.14
CA MET A 464 23.08 0.81 8.51
C MET A 464 23.95 -0.17 9.32
N GLN A 465 25.11 0.27 9.82
CA GLN A 465 25.95 -0.55 10.70
C GLN A 465 25.21 -0.92 12.00
N ASN A 466 24.55 0.04 12.63
CA ASN A 466 23.76 -0.23 13.84
C ASN A 466 22.54 -1.11 13.59
N LEU A 467 21.94 -1.06 12.39
CA LEU A 467 20.87 -1.97 12.01
C LEU A 467 21.34 -3.42 11.96
N LEU A 468 22.58 -3.66 11.51
CA LEU A 468 23.19 -4.99 11.55
C LEU A 468 23.23 -5.54 12.98
N MET A 469 23.65 -4.74 13.95
CA MET A 469 23.60 -5.10 15.37
C MET A 469 22.18 -5.25 15.90
N LYS A 470 21.24 -4.43 15.45
CA LYS A 470 19.83 -4.53 15.86
C LYS A 470 19.20 -5.87 15.45
N HIS A 471 19.59 -6.43 14.31
CA HIS A 471 19.16 -7.77 13.92
C HIS A 471 19.74 -8.86 14.84
N TYR A 472 21.00 -8.76 15.25
CA TYR A 472 21.60 -9.67 16.24
C TYR A 472 20.86 -9.59 17.58
N LEU A 473 20.61 -8.39 18.09
CA LEU A 473 19.88 -8.20 19.34
C LEU A 473 18.45 -8.76 19.25
N ALA A 474 17.78 -8.61 18.09
CA ALA A 474 16.47 -9.20 17.87
C ALA A 474 16.50 -10.74 17.85
N TYR A 475 17.59 -11.34 17.36
CA TYR A 475 17.81 -12.78 17.47
C TYR A 475 17.98 -13.20 18.94
N GLU A 476 18.86 -12.55 19.70
CA GLU A 476 19.08 -12.87 21.12
C GLU A 476 17.77 -12.81 21.92
N SER A 477 16.98 -11.74 21.74
CA SER A 477 15.68 -11.61 22.40
C SER A 477 14.67 -12.68 21.99
N SER A 478 14.76 -13.23 20.76
CA SER A 478 13.90 -14.34 20.34
C SER A 478 14.28 -15.65 21.04
N GLN A 479 15.56 -15.90 21.28
CA GLN A 479 16.03 -17.09 21.98
C GLN A 479 15.69 -17.06 23.47
N GLU A 480 15.73 -15.87 24.10
CA GLU A 480 15.30 -15.68 25.50
C GLU A 480 13.80 -15.93 25.68
N ALA A 481 12.98 -15.53 24.70
CA ALA A 481 11.54 -15.76 24.75
C ALA A 481 11.18 -17.25 24.67
N ASP A 482 11.88 -18.00 23.81
CA ASP A 482 11.67 -19.44 23.65
C ASP A 482 12.18 -20.24 24.87
N GLY A 483 13.25 -19.76 25.53
CA GLY A 483 13.82 -20.38 26.74
C GLY A 483 13.01 -20.22 28.03
N HIS A 484 11.91 -19.47 28.02
CA HIS A 484 10.99 -19.30 29.15
C HIS A 484 9.73 -20.19 29.08
N GLU A 485 9.60 -21.03 28.04
CA GLU A 485 8.54 -22.05 27.91
C GLU A 485 8.96 -23.48 28.34
N GLU A 486 10.20 -23.68 28.82
CA GLU A 486 10.65 -24.89 29.54
C GLU A 486 10.62 -24.70 31.07
#